data_AF-A0A849XP83-F1
#
_entry.id   AF-A0A849XP83-F1
#
_cell.length_a   1.000
_cell.length_b   1.000
_cell.length_c   1.000
_cell.angle_alpha   90.00
_cell.angle_beta   90.00
_cell.angle_gamma   90.00
#
_symmetry.space_group_name_H-M   'P 1'
#
loop_
_entity.id
_entity.type
_entity.pdbx_description
1 polymer ?
#
loop_
_entity_poly.entity_id
_entity_poly.type
_entity_poly.pdbx_seq_one_letter_code
_entity_poly.pdbx_strand_id
1 'polypeptide(L)'
;MEQDFTKGLSVCIGNYGYYNEGELHDTWITLPKTEAEIRDFLHLNHLQDPLHEEIYISDYDGVPCGATQLFTEFCQLEDLNLIAKQLVTVSPGDLEKVGAWIQANNTPESLVELMNLIEQADEIPFYSWEYDGAYDKDEFGSMIYTTMSPEKNYGYEMVEQNEELKHILDSSSQIESAFDYEKYGRAYTEGGEVTVLQDGYIDNCADGPDVDYYDRNELVSLIGDRYDAKYPASSSKAADRSLSHRQEVSRNASELLNDGKQVKETSLQEH
;
A
#
# COMPACT_ATOMS: atom_id res chain seq x y z
N MET A 1 9.15 -11.59 -0.51
CA MET A 1 8.20 -11.39 -1.63
C MET A 1 7.67 -9.99 -1.42
N GLU A 2 8.03 -9.07 -2.30
CA GLU A 2 7.59 -7.68 -2.21
C GLU A 2 6.06 -7.64 -2.35
N GLN A 3 5.38 -6.98 -1.42
CA GLN A 3 3.92 -6.96 -1.38
C GLN A 3 3.39 -5.89 -2.33
N ASP A 4 2.55 -6.30 -3.29
CA ASP A 4 2.01 -5.44 -4.33
C ASP A 4 0.69 -4.80 -3.87
N PHE A 5 0.76 -3.53 -3.44
CA PHE A 5 -0.41 -2.74 -3.04
C PHE A 5 -1.00 -1.91 -4.19
N THR A 6 -0.60 -2.12 -5.44
CA THR A 6 -1.15 -1.37 -6.59
C THR A 6 -2.64 -1.61 -6.82
N LYS A 7 -3.17 -2.71 -6.27
CA LYS A 7 -4.61 -3.05 -6.26
C LYS A 7 -5.31 -2.69 -4.95
N GLY A 8 -4.55 -2.25 -3.95
CA GLY A 8 -5.03 -1.81 -2.65
C GLY A 8 -4.73 -2.78 -1.51
N LEU A 9 -5.42 -2.60 -0.38
CA LEU A 9 -5.20 -3.33 0.88
C LEU A 9 -6.33 -4.34 1.08
N SER A 10 -5.97 -5.62 1.18
CA SER A 10 -6.92 -6.69 1.44
C SER A 10 -6.96 -7.03 2.93
N VAL A 11 -8.16 -6.98 3.51
CA VAL A 11 -8.40 -7.28 4.93
C VAL A 11 -9.54 -8.27 5.09
N CYS A 12 -9.44 -9.13 6.10
CA CYS A 12 -10.51 -10.01 6.51
C CYS A 12 -11.26 -9.36 7.67
N ILE A 13 -12.58 -9.21 7.52
CA ILE A 13 -13.43 -8.58 8.53
C ILE A 13 -14.26 -9.66 9.20
N GLY A 14 -14.27 -9.66 10.53
CA GLY A 14 -15.12 -10.47 11.39
C GLY A 14 -16.09 -9.62 12.21
N ASN A 15 -16.95 -10.27 13.00
CA ASN A 15 -17.89 -9.61 13.92
C ASN A 15 -17.82 -10.24 15.33
N TYR A 16 -17.62 -9.41 16.36
CA TYR A 16 -17.46 -9.90 17.73
C TYR A 16 -18.74 -10.53 18.29
N GLY A 17 -19.91 -10.02 17.92
CA GLY A 17 -21.20 -10.54 18.32
C GLY A 17 -21.39 -11.99 17.90
N TYR A 18 -21.30 -12.26 16.59
CA TYR A 18 -21.38 -13.62 16.05
C TYR A 18 -20.29 -14.54 16.63
N TYR A 19 -19.07 -14.04 16.76
CA TYR A 19 -17.97 -14.81 17.35
C TYR A 19 -18.30 -15.25 18.79
N ASN A 20 -18.86 -14.35 19.61
CA ASN A 20 -19.29 -14.65 20.98
C ASN A 20 -20.45 -15.66 21.04
N GLU A 21 -21.25 -15.75 19.99
CA GLU A 21 -22.32 -16.75 19.82
C GLU A 21 -21.81 -18.09 19.27
N GLY A 22 -20.53 -18.19 18.93
CA GLY A 22 -19.90 -19.38 18.37
C GLY A 22 -20.04 -19.53 16.86
N GLU A 23 -20.42 -18.45 16.16
CA GLU A 23 -20.54 -18.39 14.70
C GLU A 23 -19.39 -17.55 14.13
N LEU A 24 -18.58 -18.14 13.23
CA LEU A 24 -17.47 -17.43 12.59
C LEU A 24 -17.94 -16.83 11.26
N HIS A 25 -18.21 -15.52 11.26
CA HIS A 25 -18.56 -14.75 10.07
C HIS A 25 -17.39 -13.87 9.67
N ASP A 26 -16.47 -14.43 8.88
CA ASP A 26 -15.28 -13.74 8.39
C ASP A 26 -15.33 -13.63 6.87
N THR A 27 -15.10 -12.45 6.31
CA THR A 27 -15.05 -12.28 4.84
C THR A 27 -14.01 -11.24 4.43
N TRP A 28 -13.31 -11.54 3.34
CA TRP A 28 -12.29 -10.70 2.75
C TRP A 28 -12.86 -9.57 1.89
N ILE A 29 -12.30 -8.37 2.04
CA ILE A 29 -12.53 -7.21 1.17
C ILE A 29 -11.19 -6.59 0.76
N THR A 30 -11.09 -6.18 -0.49
CA THR A 30 -9.96 -5.36 -0.97
C THR A 30 -10.39 -3.89 -1.03
N LEU A 31 -9.77 -3.07 -0.18
CA LEU A 31 -9.88 -1.62 -0.15
C LEU A 31 -8.90 -1.01 -1.16
N PRO A 32 -9.11 0.21 -1.69
CA PRO A 32 -10.15 1.14 -1.31
C PRO A 32 -11.52 0.85 -1.95
N LYS A 33 -12.58 1.26 -1.25
CA LYS A 33 -13.99 1.16 -1.63
C LYS A 33 -14.75 2.44 -1.27
N THR A 34 -15.85 2.69 -1.96
CA THR A 34 -16.80 3.73 -1.55
C THR A 34 -17.52 3.34 -0.27
N GLU A 35 -18.01 4.31 0.50
CA GLU A 35 -18.81 4.05 1.71
C GLU A 35 -20.04 3.16 1.41
N ALA A 36 -20.66 3.35 0.24
CA ALA A 36 -21.78 2.53 -0.20
C ALA A 36 -21.37 1.07 -0.44
N GLU A 37 -20.25 0.84 -1.12
CA GLU A 37 -19.73 -0.52 -1.35
C GLU A 37 -19.33 -1.21 -0.04
N ILE A 38 -18.73 -0.48 0.91
CA ILE A 38 -18.39 -1.01 2.24
C ILE A 38 -19.66 -1.40 2.99
N ARG A 39 -20.64 -0.50 3.09
CA ARG A 39 -21.91 -0.78 3.77
C ARG A 39 -22.64 -1.97 3.13
N ASP A 40 -22.71 -2.00 1.81
CA ASP A 40 -23.39 -3.09 1.09
C ASP A 40 -22.63 -4.41 1.28
N PHE A 41 -21.29 -4.40 1.29
CA PHE A 41 -20.46 -5.57 1.61
C PHE A 41 -20.73 -6.10 3.03
N LEU A 42 -20.74 -5.23 4.04
CA LEU A 42 -20.97 -5.63 5.43
C LEU A 42 -22.36 -6.27 5.60
N HIS A 43 -23.39 -5.69 4.98
CA HIS A 43 -24.75 -6.23 5.02
C HIS A 43 -24.88 -7.56 4.26
N LEU A 44 -24.34 -7.65 3.04
CA LEU A 44 -24.47 -8.85 2.19
C LEU A 44 -23.73 -10.06 2.76
N ASN A 45 -22.66 -9.85 3.53
CA ASN A 45 -21.87 -10.92 4.13
C ASN A 45 -22.24 -11.19 5.60
N HIS A 46 -23.35 -10.64 6.09
CA HIS A 46 -23.82 -10.84 7.47
C HIS A 46 -22.77 -10.46 8.52
N LEU A 47 -21.97 -9.42 8.23
CA LEU A 47 -20.97 -8.88 9.14
C LEU A 47 -21.55 -7.78 10.04
N GLN A 48 -22.71 -7.22 9.70
CA GLN A 48 -23.43 -6.28 10.55
C GLN A 48 -24.95 -6.45 10.43
N ASP A 49 -25.62 -6.34 11.58
CA ASP A 49 -27.08 -6.25 11.70
C ASP A 49 -27.44 -5.45 12.98
N PRO A 50 -28.72 -5.13 13.24
CA PRO A 50 -29.11 -4.31 14.39
C PRO A 50 -28.74 -4.85 15.78
N LEU A 51 -28.37 -6.13 15.90
CA LEU A 51 -27.90 -6.76 17.15
C LEU A 51 -26.38 -6.96 17.17
N HIS A 52 -25.73 -6.88 16.01
CA HIS A 52 -24.31 -7.19 15.82
C HIS A 52 -23.60 -6.09 15.04
N GLU A 53 -23.36 -4.94 15.67
CA GLU A 53 -22.74 -3.78 14.99
C GLU A 53 -21.19 -3.81 15.03
N GLU A 54 -20.60 -4.50 16.00
CA GLU A 54 -19.16 -4.46 16.30
C GLU A 54 -18.35 -5.42 15.40
N ILE A 55 -17.63 -4.84 14.44
CA ILE A 55 -16.68 -5.55 13.57
C ILE A 55 -15.24 -5.49 14.11
N TYR A 56 -14.41 -6.42 13.66
CA TYR A 56 -12.95 -6.40 13.88
C TYR A 56 -12.21 -6.87 12.62
N ILE A 57 -10.92 -6.57 12.55
CA ILE A 57 -10.07 -7.08 11.46
C ILE A 57 -9.44 -8.40 11.91
N SER A 58 -9.84 -9.50 11.30
CA SER A 58 -9.34 -10.83 11.68
C SER A 58 -8.00 -11.17 11.04
N ASP A 59 -7.71 -10.63 9.85
CA ASP A 59 -6.45 -10.87 9.14
C ASP A 59 -6.15 -9.81 8.07
N TYR A 60 -4.90 -9.77 7.62
CA TYR A 60 -4.40 -8.88 6.56
C TYR A 60 -3.65 -9.69 5.50
N ASP A 61 -3.97 -9.48 4.23
CA ASP A 61 -3.18 -10.03 3.12
C ASP A 61 -2.03 -9.07 2.79
N GLY A 62 -1.06 -9.06 3.70
CA GLY A 62 0.09 -8.16 3.66
C GLY A 62 -0.08 -6.90 4.51
N VAL A 63 1.07 -6.33 4.91
CA VAL A 63 1.18 -5.10 5.68
C VAL A 63 2.17 -4.16 4.99
N PRO A 64 1.76 -2.93 4.63
CA PRO A 64 2.63 -1.99 3.95
C PRO A 64 3.82 -1.57 4.82
N CYS A 65 4.95 -1.28 4.15
CA CYS A 65 6.16 -0.72 4.76
C CYS A 65 6.75 -1.52 5.93
N GLY A 66 6.37 -2.81 6.08
CA GLY A 66 6.79 -3.64 7.21
C GLY A 66 6.23 -3.17 8.57
N ALA A 67 5.23 -2.30 8.60
CA ALA A 67 4.69 -1.66 9.80
C ALA A 67 3.69 -2.56 10.55
N THR A 68 4.05 -3.83 10.79
CA THR A 68 3.17 -4.89 11.32
C THR A 68 2.48 -4.55 12.63
N GLN A 69 3.10 -3.73 13.47
CA GLN A 69 2.53 -3.33 14.77
C GLN A 69 1.31 -2.41 14.65
N LEU A 70 1.10 -1.76 13.50
CA LEU A 70 0.02 -0.79 13.30
C LEU A 70 -1.27 -1.43 12.79
N PHE A 71 -1.16 -2.59 12.15
CA PHE A 71 -2.27 -3.29 11.49
C PHE A 71 -2.82 -4.36 12.44
N THR A 72 -3.64 -3.90 13.38
CA THR A 72 -4.23 -4.73 14.45
C THR A 72 -5.71 -5.03 14.19
N GLU A 73 -6.33 -5.84 15.04
CA GLU A 73 -7.77 -6.13 14.96
C GLU A 73 -8.67 -4.91 15.24
N PHE A 74 -8.11 -3.87 15.87
CA PHE A 74 -8.84 -2.67 16.30
C PHE A 74 -8.82 -1.52 15.28
N CYS A 75 -8.14 -1.69 14.15
CA CYS A 75 -8.05 -0.66 13.12
C CYS A 75 -9.44 -0.32 12.57
N GLN A 76 -9.71 0.98 12.44
CA GLN A 76 -10.97 1.47 11.88
C GLN A 76 -10.98 1.26 10.36
N LEU A 77 -12.11 0.78 9.84
CA LEU A 77 -12.24 0.47 8.42
C LEU A 77 -12.08 1.72 7.54
N GLU A 78 -12.46 2.89 8.05
CA GLU A 78 -12.27 4.17 7.39
C GLU A 78 -10.79 4.53 7.22
N ASP A 79 -9.97 4.27 8.24
CA ASP A 79 -8.52 4.52 8.20
C ASP A 79 -7.84 3.51 7.26
N LEU A 80 -8.24 2.24 7.32
CA LEU A 80 -7.78 1.21 6.38
C LEU A 80 -8.17 1.54 4.94
N ASN A 81 -9.36 2.10 4.74
CA ASN A 81 -9.82 2.51 3.42
C ASN A 81 -9.05 3.73 2.93
N LEU A 82 -8.74 4.68 3.81
CA LEU A 82 -7.95 5.86 3.50
C LEU A 82 -6.50 5.51 3.13
N ILE A 83 -5.83 4.68 3.95
CA ILE A 83 -4.48 4.25 3.61
C ILE A 83 -4.47 3.41 2.33
N ALA A 84 -5.50 2.59 2.07
CA ALA A 84 -5.60 1.87 0.81
C ALA A 84 -5.71 2.81 -0.41
N LYS A 85 -6.42 3.94 -0.29
CA LYS A 85 -6.41 5.00 -1.33
C LYS A 85 -5.00 5.55 -1.55
N GLN A 86 -4.28 5.79 -0.46
CA GLN A 86 -2.92 6.29 -0.52
C GLN A 86 -1.98 5.29 -1.20
N LEU A 87 -2.02 4.01 -0.79
CA LEU A 87 -1.18 2.92 -1.31
C LEU A 87 -1.33 2.71 -2.82
N VAL A 88 -2.52 2.84 -3.39
CA VAL A 88 -2.70 2.72 -4.84
C VAL A 88 -2.27 3.97 -5.62
N THR A 89 -2.04 5.09 -4.93
CA THR A 89 -1.63 6.36 -5.55
C THR A 89 -0.13 6.61 -5.50
N VAL A 90 0.54 6.23 -4.40
CA VAL A 90 1.98 6.40 -4.17
C VAL A 90 2.83 5.55 -5.11
N SER A 91 4.07 5.98 -5.36
CA SER A 91 5.02 5.23 -6.16
C SER A 91 5.65 4.08 -5.35
N PRO A 92 6.01 2.94 -5.98
CA PRO A 92 6.68 1.85 -5.27
C PRO A 92 8.01 2.28 -4.62
N GLY A 93 8.78 3.14 -5.27
CA GLY A 93 10.06 3.63 -4.73
C GLY A 93 9.88 4.49 -3.48
N ASP A 94 8.82 5.29 -3.41
CA ASP A 94 8.52 6.06 -2.19
C ASP A 94 8.07 5.15 -1.04
N LEU A 95 7.33 4.08 -1.32
CA LEU A 95 6.99 3.07 -0.31
C LEU A 95 8.22 2.30 0.20
N GLU A 96 9.18 2.02 -0.68
CA GLU A 96 10.45 1.40 -0.28
C GLU A 96 11.23 2.32 0.67
N LYS A 97 11.35 3.62 0.33
CA LYS A 97 11.97 4.62 1.22
C LYS A 97 11.27 4.71 2.56
N VAL A 98 9.93 4.77 2.58
CA VAL A 98 9.16 4.80 3.84
C VAL A 98 9.42 3.54 4.65
N GLY A 99 9.37 2.34 4.04
CA GLY A 99 9.69 1.09 4.74
C GLY A 99 11.09 1.08 5.36
N ALA A 100 12.09 1.57 4.62
CA ALA A 100 13.45 1.70 5.11
C ALA A 100 13.57 2.70 6.27
N TRP A 101 12.89 3.85 6.17
CA TRP A 101 12.84 4.87 7.22
C TRP A 101 12.23 4.33 8.52
N ILE A 102 11.14 3.57 8.42
CA ILE A 102 10.45 2.94 9.55
C ILE A 102 11.39 1.98 10.29
N GLN A 103 12.13 1.14 9.54
CA GLN A 103 13.08 0.19 10.13
C GLN A 103 14.23 0.89 10.86
N ALA A 104 14.70 2.03 10.35
CA ALA A 104 15.79 2.78 10.95
C ALA A 104 15.36 3.60 12.18
N ASN A 105 14.16 4.19 12.16
CA ASN A 105 13.74 5.19 13.16
C ASN A 105 12.71 4.69 14.18
N ASN A 106 12.22 3.44 14.05
CA ASN A 106 11.21 2.86 14.95
C ASN A 106 9.96 3.76 15.12
N THR A 107 9.54 4.36 14.02
CA THR A 107 8.33 5.17 13.82
C THR A 107 7.60 4.57 12.62
N PRO A 108 6.26 4.62 12.49
CA PRO A 108 5.28 5.34 13.32
C PRO A 108 4.61 4.48 14.38
N GLU A 109 3.84 5.13 15.26
CA GLU A 109 3.03 4.51 16.33
C GLU A 109 1.53 4.44 15.99
N SER A 110 1.09 5.10 14.90
CA SER A 110 -0.31 5.09 14.45
C SER A 110 -0.46 5.04 12.92
N LEU A 111 -1.65 4.65 12.44
CA LEU A 111 -1.97 4.71 10.99
C LEU A 111 -1.93 6.15 10.45
N VAL A 112 -2.26 7.13 11.29
CA VAL A 112 -2.23 8.56 10.91
C VAL A 112 -0.79 9.01 10.67
N GLU A 113 0.12 8.67 11.57
CA GLU A 113 1.55 8.92 11.39
C GLU A 113 2.13 8.16 10.19
N LEU A 114 1.68 6.93 9.92
CA LEU A 114 2.06 6.20 8.71
C LEU A 114 1.61 6.95 7.44
N MET A 115 0.38 7.46 7.44
CA MET A 115 -0.11 8.27 6.31
C MET A 115 0.70 9.56 6.15
N ASN A 116 1.14 10.20 7.24
CA ASN A 116 2.04 11.35 7.20
C ASN A 116 3.40 10.99 6.58
N LEU A 117 4.02 9.87 6.98
CA LEU A 117 5.28 9.42 6.39
C LEU A 117 5.15 9.16 4.88
N ILE A 118 4.05 8.53 4.45
CA ILE A 118 3.81 8.26 3.03
C ILE A 118 3.55 9.57 2.26
N GLU A 119 2.84 10.55 2.84
CA GLU A 119 2.62 11.85 2.20
C GLU A 119 3.91 12.68 2.07
N GLN A 120 4.88 12.47 2.96
CA GLN A 120 6.16 13.19 3.02
C GLN A 120 7.34 12.31 2.58
N ALA A 121 7.11 11.32 1.72
CA ALA A 121 8.17 10.40 1.30
C ALA A 121 9.32 11.08 0.55
N ASP A 122 9.09 12.28 0.01
CA ASP A 122 10.09 13.15 -0.62
C ASP A 122 10.95 13.94 0.37
N GLU A 123 10.52 14.06 1.63
CA GLU A 123 11.30 14.66 2.73
C GLU A 123 12.20 13.64 3.45
N ILE A 124 12.11 12.36 3.08
CA ILE A 124 13.09 11.35 3.53
C ILE A 124 14.45 11.71 2.91
N PRO A 125 15.54 11.80 3.71
CA PRO A 125 16.88 12.21 3.27
C PRO A 125 17.57 11.12 2.43
N PHE A 126 16.99 10.84 1.27
CA PHE A 126 17.43 9.86 0.30
C PHE A 126 18.33 10.52 -0.76
N TYR A 127 19.46 9.89 -1.02
CA TYR A 127 20.44 10.32 -2.00
C TYR A 127 20.66 9.18 -3.01
N SER A 128 20.46 9.49 -4.29
CA SER A 128 20.85 8.58 -5.36
C SER A 128 22.37 8.46 -5.44
N TRP A 129 22.87 7.37 -6.02
CA TRP A 129 24.31 7.18 -6.23
C TRP A 129 24.94 8.31 -7.06
N GLU A 130 26.05 8.89 -6.59
CA GLU A 130 26.76 9.97 -7.30
C GLU A 130 28.20 9.59 -7.69
N TYR A 131 28.70 8.43 -7.24
CA TYR A 131 30.03 7.93 -7.61
C TYR A 131 30.23 7.71 -9.13
N ASP A 132 31.46 7.89 -9.60
CA ASP A 132 31.81 7.76 -11.01
C ASP A 132 31.52 6.36 -11.55
N GLY A 133 30.87 6.28 -12.72
CA GLY A 133 30.48 5.03 -13.35
C GLY A 133 29.23 4.35 -12.77
N ALA A 134 28.54 4.88 -11.75
CA ALA A 134 27.33 4.25 -11.19
C ALA A 134 26.29 3.93 -12.27
N TYR A 135 26.03 4.88 -13.17
CA TYR A 135 25.05 4.81 -14.25
C TYR A 135 25.61 4.33 -15.59
N ASP A 136 26.90 3.98 -15.64
CA ASP A 136 27.47 3.33 -16.81
C ASP A 136 26.84 1.94 -16.99
N LYS A 137 26.87 1.45 -18.23
CA LYS A 137 26.31 0.15 -18.58
C LYS A 137 27.40 -0.91 -18.62
N ASP A 138 27.10 -2.06 -18.03
CA ASP A 138 27.90 -3.27 -18.19
C ASP A 138 27.78 -3.85 -19.61
N GLU A 139 28.47 -4.97 -19.85
CA GLU A 139 28.44 -5.67 -21.15
C GLU A 139 27.05 -6.21 -21.55
N PHE A 140 26.12 -6.32 -20.59
CA PHE A 140 24.74 -6.76 -20.80
C PHE A 140 23.75 -5.59 -20.91
N GLY A 141 24.21 -4.35 -20.75
CA GLY A 141 23.40 -3.14 -20.83
C GLY A 141 22.72 -2.73 -19.51
N SER A 142 23.04 -3.42 -18.40
CA SER A 142 22.54 -3.10 -17.06
C SER A 142 23.35 -1.97 -16.46
N MET A 143 22.71 -1.08 -15.69
CA MET A 143 23.45 -0.03 -14.98
C MET A 143 24.34 -0.69 -13.91
N ILE A 144 25.60 -0.27 -13.80
CA ILE A 144 26.58 -0.89 -12.90
C ILE A 144 26.05 -0.99 -11.47
N TYR A 145 25.45 0.09 -10.93
CA TYR A 145 24.91 0.09 -9.57
C TYR A 145 23.85 -0.99 -9.33
N THR A 146 23.08 -1.37 -10.36
CA THR A 146 22.04 -2.43 -10.26
C THR A 146 22.60 -3.84 -10.20
N THR A 147 23.88 -4.01 -10.50
CA THR A 147 24.56 -5.33 -10.53
C THR A 147 25.39 -5.60 -9.28
N MET A 148 25.54 -4.59 -8.41
CA MET A 148 26.30 -4.66 -7.17
C MET A 148 25.36 -4.63 -5.96
N SER A 149 25.84 -5.11 -4.81
CA SER A 149 25.10 -4.94 -3.55
C SER A 149 25.01 -3.46 -3.17
N PRO A 150 23.92 -3.03 -2.51
CA PRO A 150 23.79 -1.69 -1.97
C PRO A 150 24.99 -1.26 -1.11
N GLU A 151 25.52 -2.16 -0.27
CA GLU A 151 26.71 -1.87 0.54
C GLU A 151 27.96 -1.63 -0.31
N LYS A 152 28.11 -2.33 -1.44
CA LYS A 152 29.22 -2.09 -2.36
C LYS A 152 29.08 -0.74 -3.08
N ASN A 153 27.88 -0.39 -3.53
CA ASN A 153 27.61 0.93 -4.11
C ASN A 153 27.94 2.04 -3.10
N TYR A 154 27.51 1.88 -1.85
CA TYR A 154 27.83 2.83 -0.78
C TYR A 154 29.34 2.89 -0.49
N GLY A 155 30.05 1.77 -0.61
CA GLY A 155 31.51 1.76 -0.55
C GLY A 155 32.19 2.64 -1.60
N TYR A 156 31.69 2.63 -2.84
CA TYR A 156 32.16 3.54 -3.89
C TYR A 156 31.80 5.00 -3.59
N GLU A 157 30.57 5.24 -3.14
CA GLU A 157 30.10 6.57 -2.72
C GLU A 157 31.01 7.18 -1.65
N MET A 158 31.36 6.42 -0.61
CA MET A 158 32.25 6.89 0.46
C MET A 158 33.69 7.10 0.01
N VAL A 159 34.16 6.35 -0.98
CA VAL A 159 35.46 6.61 -1.62
C VAL A 159 35.42 7.91 -2.40
N GLU A 160 34.36 8.16 -3.18
CA GLU A 160 34.22 9.39 -3.97
C GLU A 160 34.21 10.64 -3.08
N GLN A 161 33.55 10.56 -1.92
CA GLN A 161 33.51 11.63 -0.93
C GLN A 161 34.82 11.81 -0.14
N ASN A 162 35.77 10.86 -0.23
CA ASN A 162 37.06 10.91 0.46
C ASN A 162 38.22 11.11 -0.53
N GLU A 163 38.56 12.38 -0.79
CA GLU A 163 39.59 12.75 -1.77
C GLU A 163 40.95 12.07 -1.54
N GLU A 164 41.37 11.89 -0.28
CA GLU A 164 42.66 11.25 0.04
C GLU A 164 42.65 9.76 -0.28
N LEU A 165 41.57 9.05 0.12
CA LEU A 165 41.41 7.63 -0.17
C LEU A 165 41.26 7.39 -1.67
N LYS A 166 40.42 8.19 -2.34
CA LYS A 166 40.26 8.15 -3.79
C LYS A 166 41.60 8.32 -4.51
N HIS A 167 42.40 9.32 -4.11
CA HIS A 167 43.72 9.53 -4.71
C HIS A 167 44.65 8.32 -4.56
N ILE A 168 44.62 7.65 -3.41
CA ILE A 168 45.41 6.42 -3.18
C ILE A 168 44.95 5.29 -4.10
N LEU A 169 43.64 5.07 -4.22
CA LEU A 169 43.07 4.02 -5.06
C LEU A 169 43.36 4.29 -6.55
N ASP A 170 43.16 5.53 -7.02
CA ASP A 170 43.43 5.95 -8.40
C ASP A 170 44.92 5.87 -8.78
N SER A 171 45.83 5.89 -7.80
CA SER A 171 47.27 5.82 -8.04
C SER A 171 47.77 4.45 -8.50
N SER A 172 47.01 3.36 -8.24
CA SER A 172 47.43 1.99 -8.56
C SER A 172 46.24 1.04 -8.73
N SER A 173 46.13 0.44 -9.91
CA SER A 173 45.14 -0.60 -10.17
C SER A 173 45.29 -1.85 -9.29
N GLN A 174 46.48 -2.14 -8.76
CA GLN A 174 46.68 -3.24 -7.81
C GLN A 174 46.13 -2.90 -6.42
N ILE A 175 46.19 -1.64 -6.00
CA ILE A 175 45.61 -1.20 -4.72
C ILE A 175 44.08 -1.14 -4.86
N GLU A 176 43.59 -0.51 -5.94
CA GLU A 176 42.16 -0.41 -6.24
C GLU A 176 41.49 -1.80 -6.25
N SER A 177 42.03 -2.75 -7.02
CA SER A 177 41.47 -4.10 -7.11
C SER A 177 41.59 -4.94 -5.84
N ALA A 178 42.43 -4.53 -4.88
CA ALA A 178 42.56 -5.18 -3.58
C ALA A 178 41.67 -4.55 -2.50
N PHE A 179 41.06 -3.39 -2.77
CA PHE A 179 40.18 -2.70 -1.83
C PHE A 179 38.78 -3.32 -1.83
N ASP A 180 38.27 -3.60 -0.62
CA ASP A 180 36.97 -4.23 -0.43
C ASP A 180 35.89 -3.16 -0.19
N TYR A 181 35.34 -2.63 -1.29
CA TYR A 181 34.29 -1.61 -1.25
C TYR A 181 33.05 -2.08 -0.49
N GLU A 182 32.65 -3.34 -0.65
CA GLU A 182 31.46 -3.88 0.02
C GLU A 182 31.64 -3.89 1.54
N LYS A 183 32.80 -4.34 2.02
CA LYS A 183 33.12 -4.29 3.44
C LYS A 183 33.22 -2.85 3.95
N TYR A 184 33.78 -1.94 3.14
CA TYR A 184 33.89 -0.53 3.53
C TYR A 184 32.52 0.12 3.71
N GLY A 185 31.61 -0.06 2.75
CA GLY A 185 30.24 0.46 2.86
C GLY A 185 29.42 -0.22 3.96
N ARG A 186 29.57 -1.54 4.16
CA ARG A 186 28.90 -2.28 5.25
C ARG A 186 29.25 -1.75 6.64
N ALA A 187 30.46 -1.22 6.84
CA ALA A 187 30.85 -0.66 8.13
C ALA A 187 29.96 0.50 8.58
N TYR A 188 29.41 1.28 7.64
CA TYR A 188 28.50 2.38 7.93
C TYR A 188 27.07 1.91 8.20
N THR A 189 26.59 0.90 7.46
CA THR A 189 25.24 0.35 7.67
C THR A 189 25.13 -0.39 9.00
N GLU A 190 26.19 -1.09 9.42
CA GLU A 190 26.28 -1.71 10.75
C GLU A 190 26.32 -0.67 11.89
N GLY A 191 26.77 0.55 11.60
CA GLY A 191 26.74 1.68 12.53
C GLY A 191 25.35 2.31 12.70
N GLY A 192 24.40 2.00 11.81
CA GLY A 192 23.05 2.57 11.81
C GLY A 192 22.97 4.01 11.28
N GLU A 193 24.08 4.61 10.87
CA GLU A 193 24.14 5.98 10.34
C GLU A 193 23.48 6.10 8.97
N VAL A 194 23.43 5.00 8.21
CA VAL A 194 22.89 4.96 6.85
C VAL A 194 22.06 3.70 6.62
N THR A 195 20.99 3.86 5.84
CA THR A 195 20.24 2.73 5.27
C THR A 195 20.46 2.68 3.76
N VAL A 196 21.05 1.60 3.24
CA VAL A 196 21.33 1.46 1.81
C VAL A 196 20.18 0.76 1.09
N LEU A 197 19.81 1.28 -0.07
CA LEU A 197 18.78 0.76 -0.98
C LEU A 197 19.42 0.44 -2.34
N GLN A 198 18.67 -0.17 -3.26
CA GLN A 198 19.23 -0.53 -4.56
C GLN A 198 19.63 0.70 -5.38
N ASP A 199 18.85 1.78 -5.31
CA ASP A 199 18.96 3.00 -6.12
C ASP A 199 19.62 4.18 -5.39
N GLY A 200 19.97 4.03 -4.12
CA GLY A 200 20.61 5.07 -3.32
C GLY A 200 20.74 4.69 -1.86
N TYR A 201 20.83 5.70 -1.00
CA TYR A 201 20.93 5.52 0.45
C TYR A 201 20.14 6.61 1.19
N ILE A 202 19.70 6.29 2.41
CA ILE A 202 19.06 7.21 3.35
C ILE A 202 20.08 7.56 4.43
N ASP A 203 20.33 8.85 4.62
CA ASP A 203 21.09 9.34 5.77
C ASP A 203 20.19 9.34 7.02
N ASN A 204 20.40 8.38 7.92
CA ASN A 204 19.58 8.24 9.12
C ASN A 204 19.93 9.31 10.19
N CYS A 205 21.00 10.08 9.98
CA CYS A 205 21.41 11.16 10.89
C CYS A 205 20.81 12.51 10.51
N ALA A 206 20.27 12.64 9.29
CA ALA A 206 19.60 13.84 8.83
C ALA A 206 18.18 13.96 9.40
N ASP A 207 17.69 15.19 9.50
CA ASP A 207 16.29 15.44 9.81
C ASP A 207 15.40 14.83 8.71
N GLY A 208 14.25 14.30 9.10
CA GLY A 208 13.32 13.65 8.19
C GLY A 208 11.88 14.13 8.35
N PRO A 209 10.91 13.38 7.81
CA PRO A 209 9.50 13.78 7.82
C PRO A 209 8.92 13.93 9.23
N ASP A 210 8.02 14.89 9.40
CA ASP A 210 7.29 15.11 10.66
C ASP A 210 6.03 14.25 10.67
N VAL A 211 6.00 13.24 11.55
CA VAL A 211 4.90 12.27 11.62
C VAL A 211 3.56 12.86 12.08
N ASP A 212 3.59 14.08 12.62
CA ASP A 212 2.41 14.81 13.10
C ASP A 212 2.09 16.06 12.24
N TYR A 213 2.68 16.18 11.05
CA TYR A 213 2.54 17.37 10.20
C TYR A 213 1.10 17.64 9.78
N TYR A 214 0.42 16.63 9.22
CA TYR A 214 -0.99 16.71 8.83
C TYR A 214 -1.87 16.06 9.89
N ASP A 215 -2.97 16.73 10.23
CA ASP A 215 -4.03 16.10 10.99
C ASP A 215 -4.83 15.10 10.12
N ARG A 216 -5.65 14.27 10.77
CA ARG A 216 -6.46 13.25 10.06
C ARG A 216 -7.39 13.84 9.01
N ASN A 217 -7.98 15.01 9.23
CA ASN A 217 -8.91 15.63 8.27
C ASN A 217 -8.18 16.20 7.06
N GLU A 218 -6.98 16.74 7.27
CA GLU A 218 -6.09 17.17 6.19
C GLU A 218 -5.69 15.97 5.33
N LEU A 219 -5.28 14.86 5.95
CA LEU A 219 -4.95 13.62 5.24
C LEU A 219 -6.14 13.06 4.46
N VAL A 220 -7.35 13.04 5.05
CA VAL A 220 -8.58 12.64 4.35
C VAL A 220 -8.77 13.44 3.07
N SER A 221 -8.53 14.76 3.13
CA SER A 221 -8.69 15.66 1.99
C SER A 221 -7.59 15.42 0.94
N LEU A 222 -6.31 15.42 1.35
CA LEU A 222 -5.16 15.26 0.46
C LEU A 222 -5.17 13.92 -0.28
N ILE A 223 -5.32 12.83 0.48
CA ILE A 223 -5.35 11.47 -0.07
C ILE A 223 -6.61 11.27 -0.90
N GLY A 224 -7.75 11.80 -0.44
CA GLY A 224 -9.02 11.75 -1.17
C GLY A 224 -8.93 12.43 -2.53
N ASP A 225 -8.47 13.67 -2.58
CA ASP A 225 -8.34 14.46 -3.81
C ASP A 225 -7.35 13.80 -4.79
N ARG A 226 -6.22 13.29 -4.29
CA ARG A 226 -5.22 12.56 -5.09
C ARG A 226 -5.81 11.28 -5.68
N TYR A 227 -6.54 10.52 -4.87
CA TYR A 227 -7.20 9.29 -5.31
C TYR A 227 -8.26 9.57 -6.37
N ASP A 228 -9.14 10.54 -6.14
CA ASP A 228 -10.22 10.89 -7.07
C ASP A 228 -9.67 11.47 -8.39
N ALA A 229 -8.52 12.17 -8.35
CA ALA A 229 -7.84 12.62 -9.56
C ALA A 229 -7.28 11.46 -10.41
N LYS A 230 -6.74 10.41 -9.77
CA LYS A 230 -6.15 9.23 -10.45
C LYS A 230 -7.22 8.22 -10.88
N TYR A 231 -8.28 8.08 -10.09
CA TYR A 231 -9.42 7.18 -10.30
C TYR A 231 -10.71 7.99 -10.38
N PRO A 232 -10.86 8.87 -11.38
CA PRO A 232 -12.07 9.68 -11.51
C PRO A 232 -13.26 8.75 -11.65
N ALA A 233 -14.36 9.11 -10.99
CA ALA A 233 -15.61 8.35 -11.04
C ALA A 233 -16.15 8.26 -12.48
N SER A 234 -15.64 7.32 -13.26
CA SER A 234 -16.13 7.02 -14.59
C SER A 234 -17.23 5.94 -14.47
N SER A 235 -18.47 6.32 -14.81
CA SER A 235 -19.59 5.41 -15.15
C SER A 235 -20.53 4.87 -14.04
N SER A 236 -20.78 5.61 -12.95
CA SER A 236 -22.01 5.38 -12.16
C SER A 236 -23.29 5.43 -13.02
N LYS A 237 -23.27 6.11 -14.18
CA LYS A 237 -24.37 6.07 -15.16
C LYS A 237 -24.52 4.79 -15.99
N ALA A 238 -23.49 3.92 -16.09
CA ALA A 238 -23.58 2.68 -16.85
C ALA A 238 -24.07 1.51 -15.98
N ALA A 239 -23.62 1.44 -14.72
CA ALA A 239 -24.11 0.47 -13.75
C ALA A 239 -25.59 0.71 -13.41
N ASP A 240 -25.99 1.97 -13.22
CA ASP A 240 -27.36 2.36 -12.84
C ASP A 240 -28.37 2.10 -13.98
N ARG A 241 -27.95 2.27 -15.25
CA ARG A 241 -28.75 1.85 -16.41
C ARG A 241 -28.87 0.32 -16.53
N SER A 242 -27.84 -0.44 -16.15
CA SER A 242 -27.90 -1.91 -16.19
C SER A 242 -28.77 -2.50 -15.09
N LEU A 243 -28.78 -1.89 -13.90
CA LEU A 243 -29.63 -2.26 -12.76
C LEU A 243 -31.09 -1.87 -12.99
N SER A 244 -31.34 -0.65 -13.49
CA SER A 244 -32.68 -0.22 -13.91
C SER A 244 -33.26 -1.14 -14.99
N HIS A 245 -32.48 -1.50 -16.01
CA HIS A 245 -32.96 -2.38 -17.08
C HIS A 245 -33.18 -3.82 -16.59
N ARG A 246 -32.34 -4.36 -15.70
CA ARG A 246 -32.56 -5.68 -15.09
C ARG A 246 -33.79 -5.72 -14.16
N GLN A 247 -34.05 -4.64 -13.41
CA GLN A 247 -35.23 -4.53 -12.56
C GLN A 247 -36.52 -4.37 -13.37
N GLU A 248 -36.51 -3.61 -14.48
CA GLU A 248 -37.65 -3.50 -15.39
C GLU A 248 -37.96 -4.81 -16.12
N VAL A 249 -36.94 -5.52 -16.60
CA VAL A 249 -37.12 -6.84 -17.24
C VAL A 249 -37.66 -7.87 -16.24
N SER A 250 -37.21 -7.84 -14.99
CA SER A 250 -37.72 -8.73 -13.93
C SER A 250 -39.16 -8.41 -13.51
N ARG A 251 -39.54 -7.13 -13.43
CA ARG A 251 -40.94 -6.72 -13.20
C ARG A 251 -41.86 -7.17 -14.33
N ASN A 252 -41.51 -6.90 -15.58
CA ASN A 252 -42.30 -7.30 -16.74
C ASN A 252 -42.46 -8.82 -16.87
N ALA A 253 -41.42 -9.60 -16.56
CA ALA A 253 -41.50 -11.05 -16.54
C ALA A 253 -42.44 -11.58 -15.43
N SER A 254 -42.45 -10.91 -14.27
CA SER A 254 -43.30 -11.27 -13.14
C SER A 254 -44.79 -10.98 -13.41
N GLU A 255 -45.09 -9.87 -14.09
CA GLU A 255 -46.45 -9.52 -14.51
C GLU A 255 -46.98 -10.49 -15.57
N LEU A 256 -46.18 -10.86 -16.57
CA LEU A 256 -46.54 -11.85 -17.60
C LEU A 256 -46.77 -13.27 -17.02
N LEU A 257 -46.03 -13.65 -15.98
CA LEU A 257 -46.22 -14.93 -15.28
C LEU A 257 -47.49 -14.95 -14.41
N ASN A 258 -47.90 -13.81 -13.86
CA ASN A 258 -49.13 -13.68 -13.09
C ASN A 258 -50.37 -13.67 -13.99
N ASP A 259 -50.33 -12.98 -15.13
CA ASP A 259 -51.42 -12.99 -16.12
C ASP A 259 -51.61 -14.40 -16.72
N GLY A 260 -50.52 -15.13 -16.98
CA GLY A 260 -50.58 -16.50 -17.48
C GLY A 260 -51.14 -17.53 -16.47
N LYS A 261 -51.04 -17.26 -15.16
CA LYS A 261 -51.65 -18.10 -14.11
C LYS A 261 -53.13 -17.81 -13.93
N GLN A 262 -53.55 -16.55 -13.97
CA GLN A 262 -54.98 -16.20 -13.86
C GLN A 262 -55.80 -16.77 -15.02
N VAL A 263 -55.26 -16.76 -16.25
CA VAL A 263 -55.96 -17.32 -17.42
C VAL A 263 -56.14 -18.85 -17.32
N LYS A 264 -55.20 -19.57 -16.70
CA LYS A 264 -55.30 -21.03 -16.51
C LYS A 264 -56.27 -21.45 -15.41
N GLU A 265 -56.42 -20.67 -14.34
CA GLU A 265 -57.39 -20.98 -13.29
C GLU A 265 -58.84 -20.75 -13.73
N THR A 266 -59.09 -19.79 -14.64
CA THR A 266 -60.44 -19.57 -15.20
C THR A 266 -60.88 -20.65 -16.20
N SER A 267 -59.99 -21.46 -16.77
CA SER A 267 -60.35 -22.50 -17.75
C SER A 267 -60.58 -23.89 -17.15
N LEU A 268 -60.45 -24.06 -15.83
CA LEU A 268 -60.62 -25.34 -15.13
C LEU A 268 -61.93 -25.45 -14.34
N GLN A 269 -62.83 -24.47 -14.44
CA GLN A 269 -64.15 -24.47 -13.76
C GLN A 269 -65.36 -24.74 -14.66
N GLU A 270 -65.17 -25.01 -15.95
CA GLU A 270 -66.26 -25.46 -16.84
C GLU A 270 -65.96 -26.86 -17.39
N HIS A 271 -66.37 -27.89 -16.65
CA HIS A 271 -66.91 -29.14 -17.18
C HIS A 271 -67.54 -30.01 -16.08
#